data_AF-L0DEI0-F1
#
_entry.id   AF-L0DEI0-F1
#
_cell.length_a   1.000
_cell.length_b   1.000
_cell.length_c   1.000
_cell.angle_alpha   90.00
_cell.angle_beta   90.00
_cell.angle_gamma   90.00
#
_symmetry.space_group_name_H-M   'P 1'
#
loop_
_entity.id
_entity.type
_entity.pdbx_description
1 polymer ?
#
loop_
_entity_poly.entity_id
_entity_poly.type
_entity_poly.pdbx_seq_one_letter_code
_entity_poly.pdbx_strand_id
1 'polypeptide(L)'
;MIELAHRRIRTHMLILLFLVSILWGLHSALTWQSEGVRLALTLLTAFVVTHCCIADSRVVGKPILLSFQWLMFLFWGISAPMYLVWTRRLRGAALAIGYLLLLGILFYMTFFATAALVHGSAFFNQIRN
;
A
#
# COMPACT_ATOMS: atom_id res chain seq x y z
N MET A 1 0.99 27.05 11.20
CA MET A 1 0.15 25.91 11.65
C MET A 1 -0.32 25.00 10.51
N ILE A 2 -0.64 25.53 9.32
CA ILE A 2 -1.17 24.74 8.19
C ILE A 2 -0.17 23.72 7.64
N GLU A 3 1.13 24.04 7.56
CA GLU A 3 2.19 23.10 7.10
C GLU A 3 2.40 21.89 8.02
N LEU A 4 2.26 22.08 9.34
CA LEU A 4 2.39 20.99 10.32
C LEU A 4 1.25 19.98 10.17
N ALA A 5 0.03 20.46 9.95
CA ALA A 5 -1.13 19.62 9.68
C ALA A 5 -0.94 18.82 8.38
N HIS A 6 -0.42 19.45 7.33
CA HIS A 6 -0.11 18.80 6.06
C HIS A 6 0.95 17.69 6.20
N ARG A 7 2.03 17.95 6.93
CA ARG A 7 3.05 16.92 7.22
C ARG A 7 2.45 15.77 8.01
N ARG A 8 1.66 16.04 9.06
CA ARG A 8 1.05 15.01 9.91
C ARG A 8 0.10 14.11 9.13
N ILE A 9 -0.70 14.66 8.22
CA ILE A 9 -1.59 13.91 7.33
C ILE A 9 -0.79 12.99 6.41
N ARG A 10 0.26 13.51 5.77
CA ARG A 10 1.14 12.71 4.89
C ARG A 10 1.83 11.58 5.64
N THR A 11 2.33 11.84 6.85
CA THR A 11 2.93 10.80 7.70
C THR A 11 1.92 9.73 8.09
N HIS A 12 0.69 10.11 8.48
CA HIS A 12 -0.36 9.14 8.79
C HIS A 12 -0.72 8.24 7.60
N MET A 13 -0.83 8.82 6.41
CA MET A 13 -1.10 8.06 5.18
C MET A 13 -0.01 7.05 4.89
N LEU A 14 1.26 7.45 4.99
CA LEU A 14 2.39 6.55 4.80
C LEU A 14 2.34 5.42 5.82
N ILE A 15 2.15 5.72 7.12
CA ILE A 15 2.06 4.71 8.18
C ILE A 15 0.96 3.69 7.87
N LEU A 16 -0.24 4.14 7.48
CA LEU A 16 -1.35 3.24 7.15
C LEU A 16 -1.01 2.31 5.97
N LEU A 17 -0.37 2.84 4.94
CA LEU A 17 0.06 2.05 3.78
C LEU A 17 1.13 1.01 4.16
N PHE A 18 2.12 1.40 4.97
CA PHE A 18 3.13 0.47 5.50
C PHE A 18 2.51 -0.63 6.35
N LEU A 19 1.54 -0.30 7.21
CA LEU A 19 0.84 -1.30 8.02
C LEU A 19 0.09 -2.33 7.16
N VAL A 20 -0.58 -1.89 6.10
CA VAL A 20 -1.25 -2.79 5.15
C VAL A 20 -0.24 -3.72 4.47
N SER A 21 0.93 -3.22 4.07
CA SER A 21 1.98 -4.07 3.47
C SER A 21 2.53 -5.11 4.45
N ILE A 22 2.73 -4.74 5.72
CA ILE A 22 3.17 -5.68 6.76
C ILE A 22 2.12 -6.78 6.95
N LEU A 23 0.83 -6.42 7.00
CA LEU A 23 -0.27 -7.38 7.11
C LEU A 23 -0.31 -8.35 5.94
N TRP A 24 -0.08 -7.87 4.71
CA TRP A 24 0.03 -8.72 3.53
C TRP A 24 1.21 -9.70 3.61
N GLY A 25 2.41 -9.22 3.99
CA GLY A 25 3.59 -10.08 4.13
C GLY A 25 3.40 -11.15 5.21
N LEU A 26 2.78 -10.78 6.33
CA LEU A 26 2.44 -11.70 7.43
C LEU A 26 1.43 -12.76 6.96
N HIS A 27 0.35 -12.35 6.29
CA HIS A 27 -0.66 -13.25 5.74
C HIS A 27 -0.06 -14.26 4.75
N SER A 28 0.78 -13.77 3.82
CA SER A 28 1.46 -14.61 2.85
C SER A 28 2.41 -15.63 3.50
N ALA A 29 3.12 -15.25 4.56
CA ALA A 29 4.07 -16.14 5.23
C ALA A 29 3.39 -17.16 6.17
N LEU A 30 2.28 -16.79 6.80
CA LEU A 30 1.52 -17.69 7.68
C LEU A 30 0.68 -18.71 6.90
N THR A 31 0.73 -18.70 5.56
CA THR A 31 -0.05 -19.58 4.69
C THR A 31 -1.54 -19.59 5.04
N TRP A 32 -2.06 -18.47 5.55
CA TRP A 32 -3.49 -18.33 5.79
C TRP A 32 -4.22 -18.29 4.45
N GLN A 33 -4.57 -19.45 3.90
CA GLN A 33 -5.30 -19.58 2.64
C GLN A 33 -6.80 -19.24 2.78
N SER A 34 -7.18 -18.53 3.85
CA SER A 34 -8.57 -18.10 4.03
C SER A 34 -8.90 -17.00 3.03
N GLU A 35 -9.75 -17.34 2.06
CA GLU A 35 -10.31 -16.41 1.08
C GLU A 35 -10.96 -15.19 1.75
N GLY A 36 -11.56 -15.37 2.94
CA GLY A 36 -12.13 -14.26 3.71
C GLY A 36 -11.09 -13.25 4.18
N VAL A 37 -9.91 -13.72 4.63
CA VAL A 37 -8.82 -12.83 5.06
C VAL A 37 -8.21 -12.10 3.86
N ARG A 38 -8.04 -12.80 2.74
CA ARG A 38 -7.58 -12.18 1.48
C ARG A 38 -8.52 -11.07 1.02
N LEU A 39 -9.82 -11.32 1.07
CA LEU A 39 -10.83 -10.34 0.68
C LEU A 39 -10.87 -9.15 1.64
N ALA A 40 -10.79 -9.39 2.95
CA ALA A 40 -10.71 -8.34 3.96
C ALA A 40 -9.46 -7.46 3.78
N LEU A 41 -8.29 -8.05 3.56
CA LEU A 41 -7.05 -7.32 3.29
C LEU A 41 -7.12 -6.51 1.99
N THR A 42 -7.72 -7.07 0.95
CA THR A 42 -7.92 -6.36 -0.33
C THR A 42 -8.82 -5.14 -0.15
N LEU A 43 -9.95 -5.29 0.55
CA LEU A 43 -10.86 -4.17 0.85
C LEU A 43 -10.20 -3.12 1.74
N LEU A 44 -9.43 -3.56 2.75
CA LEU A 44 -8.67 -2.65 3.61
C LEU A 44 -7.63 -1.86 2.80
N THR A 45 -6.92 -2.53 1.89
CA THR A 45 -5.94 -1.90 0.99
C THR A 45 -6.63 -0.85 0.10
N ALA A 46 -7.72 -1.24 -0.56
CA ALA A 46 -8.52 -0.35 -1.39
C ALA A 46 -8.99 0.88 -0.60
N PHE A 47 -9.49 0.68 0.62
CA PHE A 47 -9.96 1.75 1.50
C PHE A 47 -8.84 2.73 1.84
N VAL A 48 -7.71 2.21 2.34
CA VAL A 48 -6.55 3.02 2.75
C VAL A 48 -5.98 3.80 1.57
N VAL A 49 -5.77 3.15 0.43
CA VAL A 49 -5.23 3.79 -0.79
C VAL A 49 -6.15 4.90 -1.27
N THR A 50 -7.47 4.65 -1.30
CA THR A 50 -8.47 5.64 -1.72
C THR A 50 -8.48 6.84 -0.78
N HIS A 51 -8.48 6.62 0.53
CA HIS A 51 -8.43 7.69 1.53
C HIS A 51 -7.13 8.51 1.44
N CYS A 52 -6.00 7.84 1.21
CA CYS A 52 -4.73 8.51 0.97
C CYS A 52 -4.80 9.43 -0.26
N CYS A 53 -5.33 8.93 -1.38
CA CYS A 53 -5.47 9.72 -2.60
C CYS A 53 -6.47 10.88 -2.42
N ILE A 54 -7.60 10.67 -1.73
CA ILE A 54 -8.59 11.72 -1.44
C ILE A 54 -7.95 12.84 -0.61
N ALA A 55 -7.28 12.51 0.49
CA ALA A 55 -6.71 13.55 1.33
C ALA A 55 -5.44 14.17 0.72
N ASP A 56 -4.67 13.45 -0.11
CA ASP A 56 -3.63 14.08 -0.94
C ASP A 56 -4.23 15.05 -1.97
N SER A 57 -5.38 14.73 -2.56
CA SER A 57 -6.04 15.59 -3.55
C SER A 57 -6.50 16.93 -2.95
N ARG A 58 -6.92 16.91 -1.68
CA ARG A 58 -7.26 18.11 -0.92
C ARG A 58 -6.02 18.96 -0.63
N VAL A 59 -4.90 18.31 -0.29
CA VAL A 59 -3.60 18.95 -0.06
C VAL A 59 -3.04 19.59 -1.34
N VAL A 60 -3.20 18.92 -2.48
CA VAL A 60 -2.72 19.41 -3.79
C VAL A 60 -3.66 20.48 -4.39
N GLY A 61 -4.84 20.69 -3.80
CA GLY A 61 -5.83 21.65 -4.29
C GLY A 61 -6.59 21.19 -5.54
N LYS A 62 -6.62 19.87 -5.81
CA LYS A 62 -7.32 19.25 -6.94
C LYS A 62 -8.30 18.19 -6.43
N PRO A 63 -9.44 18.59 -5.82
CA PRO A 63 -10.33 17.65 -5.16
C PRO A 63 -10.91 16.63 -6.14
N ILE A 64 -10.92 15.36 -5.75
CA ILE A 64 -11.49 14.26 -6.54
C ILE A 64 -13.02 14.27 -6.37
N LEU A 65 -13.73 14.30 -7.50
CA LEU A 65 -15.18 14.14 -7.58
C LEU A 65 -15.65 12.86 -6.89
N LEU A 66 -16.78 12.90 -6.19
CA LEU A 66 -17.30 11.77 -5.43
C LEU A 66 -17.43 10.49 -6.27
N SER A 67 -17.89 10.60 -7.52
CA SER A 67 -18.03 9.47 -8.44
C SER A 67 -16.68 8.81 -8.76
N PHE A 68 -15.61 9.60 -8.84
CA PHE A 68 -14.25 9.08 -9.07
C PHE A 68 -13.65 8.43 -7.82
N GLN A 69 -14.16 8.73 -6.61
CA GLN A 69 -13.72 8.07 -5.38
C GLN A 69 -14.11 6.59 -5.38
N TRP A 70 -15.33 6.27 -5.86
CA TRP A 70 -15.79 4.88 -6.02
C TRP A 70 -14.99 4.12 -7.07
N LEU A 71 -14.72 4.75 -8.22
CA LEU A 71 -13.83 4.18 -9.24
C LEU A 71 -12.43 3.93 -8.68
N MET A 72 -11.92 4.87 -7.88
CA MET A 72 -10.60 4.73 -7.26
C MET A 72 -10.57 3.60 -6.24
N PHE A 73 -11.64 3.39 -5.49
CA PHE A 73 -11.78 2.26 -4.56
C PHE A 73 -11.82 0.92 -5.29
N LEU A 74 -12.64 0.79 -6.33
CA LEU A 74 -12.78 -0.46 -7.08
C LEU A 74 -11.52 -0.81 -7.88
N PHE A 75 -10.90 0.19 -8.51
CA PHE A 75 -9.72 0.02 -9.37
C PHE A 75 -8.43 0.53 -8.73
N TRP A 76 -8.32 0.44 -7.39
CA TRP A 76 -7.25 1.03 -6.59
C TRP A 76 -5.84 0.74 -7.10
N GLY A 77 -5.59 -0.45 -7.65
CA GLY A 77 -4.29 -0.84 -8.19
C GLY A 77 -3.83 -0.01 -9.40
N ILE A 78 -4.75 0.51 -10.20
CA ILE A 78 -4.45 1.30 -11.41
C ILE A 78 -4.74 2.79 -11.19
N SER A 79 -5.82 3.08 -10.46
CA SER A 79 -6.28 4.45 -10.24
C SER A 79 -5.29 5.27 -9.40
N ALA A 80 -4.65 4.67 -8.39
CA ALA A 80 -3.68 5.34 -7.53
C ALA A 80 -2.41 5.80 -8.28
N PRO A 81 -1.70 4.95 -9.06
CA PRO A 81 -0.57 5.42 -9.86
C PRO A 81 -1.01 6.43 -10.93
N MET A 82 -2.17 6.22 -11.56
CA MET A 82 -2.72 7.16 -12.54
C MET A 82 -2.99 8.54 -11.93
N TYR A 83 -3.52 8.59 -10.70
CA TYR A 83 -3.72 9.84 -9.94
C TYR A 83 -2.39 10.56 -9.67
N LEU A 84 -1.34 9.84 -9.27
CA LEU A 84 -0.02 10.43 -9.00
C LEU A 84 0.60 11.04 -10.26
N VAL A 85 0.48 10.35 -11.40
CA VAL A 85 0.94 10.86 -12.71
C VAL A 85 0.13 12.09 -13.12
N TRP A 86 -1.19 12.07 -12.94
CA TRP A 86 -2.05 13.20 -13.30
C TRP A 86 -1.77 14.46 -12.45
N THR A 87 -1.56 14.29 -11.15
CA THR A 87 -1.36 15.43 -10.25
C THR A 87 0.05 16.00 -10.30
N ARG A 88 1.08 15.16 -10.50
CA ARG A 88 2.51 15.55 -10.36
C ARG A 88 3.38 15.24 -11.58
N ARG A 89 2.80 14.81 -12.71
CA ARG A 89 3.49 14.48 -13.97
C ARG A 89 4.63 13.47 -13.76
N LEU A 90 5.81 13.69 -14.37
CA LEU A 90 7.00 12.84 -14.28
C LEU A 90 7.51 12.64 -12.85
N ARG A 91 7.43 13.66 -11.99
CA ARG A 91 7.79 13.52 -10.57
C ARG A 91 6.82 12.57 -9.84
N GLY A 92 5.56 12.58 -10.24
CA GLY A 92 4.54 11.64 -9.77
C GLY A 92 4.86 10.20 -10.15
N ALA A 93 5.32 9.97 -11.38
CA ALA A 93 5.75 8.66 -11.85
C ALA A 93 6.95 8.12 -11.04
N ALA A 94 7.99 8.95 -10.82
CA ALA A 94 9.15 8.55 -10.02
C ALA A 94 8.76 8.23 -8.57
N LEU A 95 7.88 9.02 -7.96
CA LEU A 95 7.36 8.75 -6.61
C LEU A 95 6.52 7.47 -6.57
N ALA A 96 5.67 7.24 -7.56
CA ALA A 96 4.86 6.02 -7.65
C ALA A 96 5.75 4.77 -7.78
N ILE A 97 6.77 4.82 -8.64
CA ILE A 97 7.74 3.73 -8.83
C ILE A 97 8.53 3.49 -7.53
N GLY A 98 9.08 4.55 -6.93
CA GLY A 98 9.82 4.44 -5.67
C GLY A 98 8.96 3.87 -4.54
N TYR A 99 7.70 4.29 -4.47
CA TYR A 99 6.74 3.76 -3.50
C TYR A 99 6.42 2.28 -3.74
N LEU A 100 6.13 1.89 -4.98
CA LEU A 100 5.86 0.48 -5.33
C LEU A 100 7.07 -0.42 -5.04
N LEU A 101 8.29 0.06 -5.33
CA LEU A 101 9.53 -0.64 -5.00
C LEU A 101 9.66 -0.83 -3.49
N LEU A 102 9.46 0.23 -2.72
CA LEU A 102 9.65 0.21 -1.28
C LEU A 102 8.58 -0.65 -0.58
N LEU A 103 7.35 -0.62 -1.11
CA LEU A 103 6.26 -1.51 -0.73
C LEU A 103 6.60 -2.98 -1.02
N GLY A 104 7.15 -3.25 -2.21
CA GLY A 104 7.64 -4.58 -2.59
C GLY A 104 8.75 -5.07 -1.67
N ILE A 105 9.76 -4.25 -1.41
CA ILE A 105 10.86 -4.56 -0.49
C ILE A 105 10.32 -4.91 0.90
N LEU A 106 9.42 -4.09 1.44
CA LEU A 106 8.85 -4.34 2.77
C LEU A 106 8.03 -5.64 2.79
N PHE A 107 7.22 -5.88 1.77
CA PHE A 107 6.46 -7.12 1.63
C PHE A 107 7.39 -8.34 1.62
N TYR A 108 8.46 -8.31 0.82
CA TYR A 108 9.44 -9.40 0.80
C TYR A 108 10.14 -9.55 2.15
N MET A 109 10.61 -8.45 2.76
CA MET A 109 11.29 -8.50 4.07
C MET A 109 10.40 -9.09 5.16
N THR A 110 9.13 -8.68 5.22
CA THR A 110 8.17 -9.21 6.19
C THR A 110 7.79 -10.67 5.92
N PHE A 111 7.65 -11.04 4.65
CA PHE A 111 7.46 -12.42 4.23
C PHE A 111 8.63 -13.30 4.67
N PHE A 112 9.87 -12.94 4.30
CA PHE A 112 11.08 -13.69 4.61
C PHE A 112 11.32 -13.77 6.13
N ALA A 113 11.16 -12.66 6.85
CA ALA A 113 11.33 -12.63 8.31
C ALA A 113 10.32 -13.55 9.00
N THR A 114 9.04 -13.46 8.62
CA THR A 114 7.98 -14.30 9.21
C THR A 114 8.17 -15.77 8.83
N ALA A 115 8.48 -16.07 7.56
CA ALA A 115 8.69 -17.43 7.10
C ALA A 115 9.90 -18.08 7.80
N ALA A 116 11.00 -17.34 7.98
CA ALA A 116 12.15 -17.80 8.74
C ALA A 116 11.82 -18.06 10.21
N LEU A 117 11.00 -17.22 10.85
CA LEU A 117 10.56 -17.41 12.24
C LEU A 117 9.64 -18.63 12.40
N VAL A 118 8.74 -18.86 11.44
CA VAL A 118 7.72 -19.93 11.53
C VAL A 118 8.30 -21.29 11.11
N HIS A 119 9.09 -21.34 10.04
CA HIS A 119 9.55 -22.59 9.42
C HIS A 119 11.04 -22.89 9.69
N GLY A 120 11.80 -21.95 10.27
CA GLY A 120 13.19 -22.16 10.67
C GLY A 120 14.10 -22.58 9.50
N SER A 121 14.91 -23.62 9.70
CA SER A 121 15.86 -24.13 8.71
C SER A 121 15.20 -24.82 7.50
N ALA A 122 13.96 -25.31 7.66
CA ALA A 122 13.24 -26.00 6.58
C ALA A 122 12.93 -25.06 5.40
N PHE A 123 12.66 -23.79 5.68
CA PHE A 123 12.42 -22.76 4.66
C PHE A 123 13.64 -22.52 3.76
N PHE A 124 14.84 -22.42 4.35
CA PHE A 124 16.07 -22.20 3.58
C PHE A 124 16.44 -23.41 2.72
N ASN A 125 16.13 -24.62 3.17
CA ASN A 125 16.35 -25.83 2.37
C ASN A 125 15.41 -25.90 1.16
N GLN A 126 14.18 -25.39 1.28
CA GLN A 126 13.21 -25.37 0.20
C GLN A 126 13.54 -24.32 -0.89
N ILE A 127 14.24 -23.23 -0.54
CA ILE A 127 14.69 -22.19 -1.49
C ILE A 127 15.97 -22.61 -2.24
N ARG A 128 16.77 -23.50 -1.66
CA ARG A 128 18.07 -23.92 -2.22
C ARG A 128 17.96 -24.97 -3.33
N ASN A 129 16.85 -25.73 -3.36
CA ASN A 129 16.53 -26.69 -4.42
C ASN A 129 15.76 -26.01 -5.56
#